data_AF-A0A1C3NAA0-F1
#
_entry.id   AF-A0A1C3NAA0-F1
#
_cell.length_a   1.000
_cell.length_b   1.000
_cell.length_c   1.000
_cell.angle_alpha   90.00
_cell.angle_beta   90.00
_cell.angle_gamma   90.00
#
_symmetry.space_group_name_H-M   'P 1'
#
loop_
_entity.id
_entity.type
_entity.pdbx_description
1 polymer ?
#
loop_
_entity_poly.entity_id
_entity_poly.type
_entity_poly.pdbx_seq_one_letter_code
_entity_poly.pdbx_strand_id
1 'polypeptide(L)'
;MDAPPVAPAPVPGGLPRRVHAGYALGSLATGAFGTVPGLLLLPYLTDTLGVAAGVAALLVLLPKAWDVLVNPVAGRVSDRTRSRWGARRPYLLFAGLALAVLFAAIFAGPFGVDDTAGAYVAVAFLAAATAFAFFQVPYVAMPAELTDDYAERTRLMTWRIAVLALAILVSGAVAPVVVTAGGEGLPGHRWMGLFVAALIAVGAVGAFLGTRSAPTGVVRQSEPTLRAQLAVAGRNRPFRALLLCFVVQSAGVATVLAGVNYFADQILRDPETGATLLFACFVGPALLVMPLWTRVGARVGKLRALVTASLLFALGALALAAAPVLPAVAGYAVVAVIGVGYAGQQVFALAMLPDCITFDEARTGRRQAGVLTGLWTAGETFGLALGPGIFGLVLQLTGYVSSDTGVAAAQSDTARLGILLGFTVLPALLVAVALVFLRPYDLTPARLAAARTADASVDHAVVVGDESR
;
A
#
# COMPACT_ATOMS: atom_id res chain seq x y z
N MET A 1 -8.70 -47.64 -19.13
CA MET A 1 -7.55 -46.77 -19.44
C MET A 1 -8.15 -45.45 -19.88
N ASP A 2 -8.57 -44.65 -18.90
CA ASP A 2 -9.34 -43.44 -19.16
C ASP A 2 -8.36 -42.31 -19.49
N ALA A 3 -8.49 -41.79 -20.71
CA ALA A 3 -7.70 -40.66 -21.16
C ALA A 3 -7.92 -39.46 -20.22
N PRO A 4 -6.86 -38.72 -19.84
CA PRO A 4 -7.02 -37.50 -19.06
C PRO A 4 -7.93 -36.53 -19.83
N PRO A 5 -8.82 -35.80 -19.14
CA PRO A 5 -9.73 -34.86 -19.79
C PRO A 5 -8.92 -33.82 -20.58
N VAL A 6 -9.21 -33.74 -21.87
CA VAL A 6 -8.61 -32.78 -22.80
C VAL A 6 -8.82 -31.37 -22.25
N ALA A 7 -7.72 -30.67 -21.99
CA ALA A 7 -7.76 -29.26 -21.58
C ALA A 7 -8.52 -28.46 -22.66
N PRO A 8 -9.50 -27.62 -22.29
CA PRO A 8 -10.22 -26.81 -23.28
C PRO A 8 -9.24 -25.96 -24.07
N ALA A 9 -9.41 -25.92 -25.40
CA ALA A 9 -8.58 -25.14 -26.29
C ALA A 9 -8.58 -23.65 -25.86
N PRO A 10 -7.43 -22.94 -25.91
CA PRO A 10 -7.37 -21.53 -25.58
C PRO A 10 -8.31 -20.76 -26.50
N VAL A 11 -9.24 -20.00 -25.90
CA VAL A 11 -10.23 -19.22 -26.64
C VAL A 11 -9.50 -18.23 -27.55
N PRO A 12 -9.76 -18.22 -28.88
CA PRO A 12 -9.12 -17.28 -29.79
C PRO A 12 -9.72 -15.89 -29.56
N GLY A 13 -8.98 -15.03 -28.85
CA GLY A 13 -9.34 -13.61 -28.66
C GLY A 13 -9.06 -13.14 -27.24
N GLY A 14 -8.26 -12.08 -27.10
CA GLY A 14 -8.05 -11.40 -25.83
C GLY A 14 -9.37 -10.94 -25.20
N LEU A 15 -9.34 -10.68 -23.90
CA LEU A 15 -10.47 -10.19 -23.15
C LEU A 15 -11.00 -8.87 -23.76
N PRO A 16 -12.33 -8.68 -23.79
CA PRO A 16 -12.91 -7.42 -24.25
C PRO A 16 -12.33 -6.23 -23.48
N ARG A 17 -12.14 -5.08 -24.14
CA ARG A 17 -11.70 -3.83 -23.47
C ARG A 17 -12.59 -3.44 -22.28
N ARG A 18 -13.88 -3.78 -22.33
CA ARG A 18 -14.83 -3.61 -21.24
C ARG A 18 -14.47 -4.40 -19.98
N VAL A 19 -13.90 -5.60 -20.13
CA VAL A 19 -13.43 -6.41 -19.00
C VAL A 19 -12.19 -5.78 -18.38
N HIS A 20 -11.26 -5.25 -19.19
CA HIS A 20 -10.10 -4.51 -18.69
C HIS A 20 -10.50 -3.27 -17.90
N ALA A 21 -11.31 -2.40 -18.50
CA ALA A 21 -11.78 -1.18 -17.85
C ALA A 21 -12.61 -1.50 -16.60
N GLY A 22 -13.53 -2.47 -16.72
CA GLY A 22 -14.34 -2.98 -15.62
C GLY A 22 -13.51 -3.45 -14.44
N TYR A 23 -12.60 -4.40 -14.68
CA TYR A 23 -11.67 -4.88 -13.67
C TYR A 23 -10.87 -3.74 -13.04
N ALA A 24 -10.34 -2.82 -13.84
CA ALA A 24 -9.54 -1.71 -13.33
C ALA A 24 -10.35 -0.76 -12.42
N LEU A 25 -11.66 -0.57 -12.64
CA LEU A 25 -12.51 0.25 -11.77
C LEU A 25 -12.52 -0.22 -10.31
N GLY A 26 -12.32 -1.51 -10.04
CA GLY A 26 -12.18 -2.00 -8.66
C GLY A 26 -11.00 -1.36 -7.91
N SER A 27 -10.01 -0.81 -8.63
CA SER A 27 -8.89 -0.08 -8.04
C SER A 27 -9.27 1.30 -7.51
N LEU A 28 -10.42 1.85 -7.92
CA LEU A 28 -10.98 3.05 -7.28
C LEU A 28 -11.28 2.77 -5.80
N ALA A 29 -11.90 1.62 -5.51
CA ALA A 29 -12.21 1.22 -4.14
C ALA A 29 -10.93 0.97 -3.32
N THR A 30 -9.96 0.24 -3.88
CA THR A 30 -8.71 -0.04 -3.16
C THR A 30 -7.82 1.18 -2.98
N GLY A 31 -7.75 2.06 -3.98
CA GLY A 31 -6.95 3.28 -3.89
C GLY A 31 -7.53 4.28 -2.90
N ALA A 32 -8.86 4.47 -2.92
CA ALA A 32 -9.52 5.41 -2.04
C ALA A 32 -9.47 4.96 -0.57
N PHE A 33 -9.81 3.69 -0.30
CA PHE A 33 -9.72 3.12 1.06
C PHE A 33 -8.27 3.02 1.57
N GLY A 34 -7.31 2.76 0.69
CA GLY A 34 -5.90 2.68 1.07
C GLY A 34 -5.29 4.02 1.46
N THR A 35 -5.72 5.11 0.82
CA THR A 35 -5.09 6.43 0.95
C THR A 35 -5.73 7.29 2.04
N VAL A 36 -7.06 7.43 2.01
CA VAL A 36 -7.76 8.45 2.81
C VAL A 36 -7.65 8.22 4.32
N PRO A 37 -7.79 6.99 4.86
CA PRO A 37 -7.57 6.75 6.27
C PRO A 37 -6.14 7.08 6.73
N GLY A 38 -5.13 6.80 5.89
CA GLY A 38 -3.74 7.13 6.21
C GLY A 38 -3.48 8.64 6.28
N LEU A 39 -4.25 9.44 5.53
CA LEU A 39 -4.12 10.88 5.45
C LEU A 39 -4.94 11.62 6.53
N LEU A 40 -6.20 11.23 6.72
CA LEU A 40 -7.20 12.02 7.46
C LEU A 40 -7.73 11.35 8.71
N LEU A 41 -7.61 10.03 8.89
CA LEU A 41 -8.25 9.38 10.04
C LEU A 41 -7.62 9.81 11.37
N LEU A 42 -6.29 9.97 11.41
CA LEU A 42 -5.60 10.40 12.62
C LEU A 42 -5.97 11.87 12.97
N PRO A 43 -5.86 12.86 12.06
CA PRO A 43 -6.37 14.22 12.30
C PRO A 43 -7.87 14.28 12.62
N TYR A 44 -8.70 13.45 11.99
CA TYR A 44 -10.13 13.40 12.29
C TYR A 44 -10.38 12.99 13.75
N LEU A 45 -9.66 11.97 14.23
CA LEU A 45 -9.78 11.53 15.61
C LEU A 45 -9.28 12.60 16.60
N THR A 46 -8.16 13.27 16.32
CA THR A 46 -7.56 14.21 17.28
C THR A 46 -8.13 15.63 17.19
N ASP A 47 -8.34 16.15 15.99
CA ASP A 47 -8.60 17.58 15.74
C ASP A 47 -10.07 17.86 15.43
N THR A 48 -10.86 16.81 15.17
CA THR A 48 -12.31 16.91 14.97
C THR A 48 -13.11 16.23 16.09
N LEU A 49 -12.66 15.08 16.57
CA LEU A 49 -13.35 14.31 17.62
C LEU A 49 -12.69 14.44 19.01
N GLY A 50 -11.61 15.22 19.16
CA GLY A 50 -10.96 15.44 20.45
C GLY A 50 -10.34 14.19 21.10
N VAL A 51 -10.19 13.07 20.38
CA VAL A 51 -9.62 11.84 20.92
C VAL A 51 -8.14 12.06 21.21
N ALA A 52 -7.69 11.63 22.40
CA ALA A 52 -6.28 11.72 22.77
C ALA A 52 -5.38 11.00 21.74
N ALA A 53 -4.27 11.62 21.36
CA ALA A 53 -3.39 11.16 20.29
C ALA A 53 -2.92 9.70 20.44
N GLY A 54 -2.64 9.25 21.68
CA GLY A 54 -2.24 7.88 21.96
C GLY A 54 -3.36 6.86 21.70
N VAL A 55 -4.60 7.21 22.05
CA VAL A 55 -5.78 6.37 21.74
C VAL A 55 -6.02 6.39 20.23
N ALA A 56 -5.98 7.57 19.59
CA ALA A 56 -6.14 7.70 18.15
C ALA A 56 -5.11 6.86 17.36
N ALA A 57 -3.84 6.84 17.79
CA ALA A 57 -2.80 5.98 17.24
C ALA A 57 -3.16 4.49 17.30
N LEU A 58 -3.65 4.02 18.46
CA LEU A 58 -4.11 2.64 18.62
C LEU A 58 -5.30 2.34 17.71
N LEU A 59 -6.27 3.25 17.61
CA LEU A 59 -7.45 3.09 16.77
C LEU A 59 -7.13 3.01 15.28
N VAL A 60 -6.10 3.73 14.82
CA VAL A 60 -5.63 3.64 13.43
C VAL A 60 -4.82 2.36 13.18
N LEU A 61 -4.05 1.91 14.17
CA LEU A 61 -3.17 0.73 14.05
C LEU A 61 -3.92 -0.61 14.16
N LEU A 62 -4.91 -0.71 15.06
CA LEU A 62 -5.60 -1.98 15.37
C LEU A 62 -6.27 -2.62 14.16
N PRO A 63 -7.04 -1.91 13.31
CA PRO A 63 -7.68 -2.50 12.14
C PRO A 63 -6.67 -3.00 11.10
N LYS A 64 -5.45 -2.46 11.08
CA LYS A 64 -4.38 -2.98 10.22
C LYS A 64 -3.80 -4.29 10.73
N ALA A 65 -3.68 -4.45 12.06
CA ALA A 65 -3.33 -5.74 12.64
C ALA A 65 -4.43 -6.79 12.39
N TRP A 66 -5.69 -6.36 12.39
CA TRP A 66 -6.85 -7.20 12.06
C TRP A 66 -6.82 -7.71 10.62
N ASP A 67 -6.39 -6.89 9.65
CA ASP A 67 -6.28 -7.29 8.23
C ASP A 67 -5.40 -8.54 8.04
N VAL A 68 -4.32 -8.70 8.82
CA VAL A 68 -3.43 -9.86 8.77
C VAL A 68 -4.19 -11.16 9.10
N LEU A 69 -5.18 -11.09 9.97
CA LEU A 69 -5.99 -12.23 10.39
C LEU A 69 -7.14 -12.50 9.42
N VAL A 70 -7.79 -11.44 8.90
CA VAL A 70 -8.98 -11.56 8.05
C VAL A 70 -8.63 -11.93 6.61
N ASN A 71 -7.53 -11.45 6.05
CA ASN A 71 -7.17 -11.71 4.65
C ASN A 71 -7.11 -13.22 4.30
N PRO A 72 -6.47 -14.10 5.10
CA PRO A 72 -6.51 -15.55 4.87
C PRO A 72 -7.92 -16.15 4.98
N VAL A 73 -8.78 -15.61 5.84
CA VAL A 73 -10.17 -16.06 6.01
C VAL A 73 -10.99 -15.66 4.79
N ALA A 74 -10.88 -14.41 4.35
CA ALA A 74 -11.54 -13.90 3.15
C ALA A 74 -11.14 -14.70 1.90
N GLY A 75 -9.86 -15.04 1.76
CA GLY A 75 -9.37 -15.92 0.69
C GLY A 75 -10.03 -17.30 0.73
N ARG A 76 -9.95 -18.00 1.87
CA ARG A 76 -10.56 -19.34 2.03
C ARG A 76 -12.07 -19.36 1.81
N VAL A 77 -12.77 -18.34 2.31
CA VAL A 77 -14.22 -18.21 2.14
C VAL A 77 -14.56 -17.96 0.68
N SER A 78 -13.86 -17.02 0.03
CA SER A 78 -14.09 -16.72 -1.38
C SER A 78 -13.73 -17.87 -2.32
N ASP A 79 -12.68 -18.65 -2.02
CA ASP A 79 -12.28 -19.84 -2.80
C ASP A 79 -13.37 -20.92 -2.80
N ARG A 80 -14.11 -21.06 -1.69
CA ARG A 80 -15.14 -22.10 -1.50
C ARG A 80 -16.52 -21.69 -2.02
N THR A 81 -16.71 -20.41 -2.34
CA THR A 81 -18.01 -19.88 -2.73
C THR A 81 -18.43 -20.35 -4.11
N ARG A 82 -19.57 -21.04 -4.16
CA ARG A 82 -20.24 -21.42 -5.41
C ARG A 82 -21.43 -20.50 -5.62
N SER A 83 -21.39 -19.68 -6.66
CA SER A 83 -22.46 -18.74 -7.00
C SER A 83 -22.68 -18.69 -8.51
N ARG A 84 -23.90 -18.36 -8.92
CA ARG A 84 -24.27 -18.14 -10.34
C ARG A 84 -23.46 -17.03 -11.02
N TRP A 85 -22.83 -16.15 -10.24
CA TRP A 85 -21.97 -15.07 -10.75
C TRP A 85 -20.47 -15.43 -10.74
N GLY A 86 -20.11 -16.66 -10.37
CA GLY A 86 -18.73 -17.06 -10.11
C GLY A 86 -18.31 -16.86 -8.64
N ALA A 87 -17.13 -17.35 -8.27
CA ALA A 87 -16.66 -17.37 -6.88
C ALA A 87 -16.35 -15.97 -6.31
N ARG A 88 -15.79 -15.06 -7.13
CA ARG A 88 -15.26 -13.76 -6.67
C ARG A 88 -16.23 -12.59 -6.80
N ARG A 89 -17.08 -12.59 -7.82
CA ARG A 89 -17.96 -11.46 -8.16
C ARG A 89 -18.96 -11.07 -7.07
N PRO A 90 -19.59 -12.00 -6.32
CA PRO A 90 -20.48 -11.62 -5.22
C PRO A 90 -19.79 -10.74 -4.18
N TYR A 91 -18.52 -11.00 -3.90
CA TYR A 91 -17.73 -10.21 -2.95
C TYR A 91 -17.41 -8.81 -3.49
N LEU A 92 -17.06 -8.69 -4.78
CA LEU A 92 -16.85 -7.38 -5.39
C LEU A 92 -18.06 -6.46 -5.22
N LEU A 93 -19.27 -7.00 -5.39
CA LEU A 93 -20.49 -6.21 -5.23
C LEU A 93 -20.85 -5.99 -3.75
N PHE A 94 -21.10 -7.06 -2.99
CA PHE A 94 -21.64 -6.93 -1.63
C PHE A 94 -20.61 -6.42 -0.64
N ALA A 95 -19.38 -6.93 -0.66
CA ALA A 95 -18.33 -6.43 0.23
C ALA A 95 -17.88 -5.03 -0.20
N GLY A 96 -17.89 -4.72 -1.49
CA GLY A 96 -17.58 -3.38 -2.00
C GLY A 96 -18.63 -2.33 -1.62
N LEU A 97 -19.93 -2.67 -1.69
CA LEU A 97 -21.01 -1.78 -1.22
C LEU A 97 -21.03 -1.66 0.30
N ALA A 98 -20.82 -2.76 1.03
CA ALA A 98 -20.66 -2.71 2.48
C ALA A 98 -19.48 -1.82 2.87
N LEU A 99 -18.35 -1.92 2.17
CA LEU A 99 -17.19 -1.05 2.36
C LEU A 99 -17.54 0.42 2.13
N ALA A 100 -18.26 0.76 1.07
CA ALA A 100 -18.69 2.13 0.81
C ALA A 100 -19.52 2.70 1.97
N VAL A 101 -20.54 1.95 2.42
CA VAL A 101 -21.41 2.36 3.53
C VAL A 101 -20.62 2.50 4.83
N LEU A 102 -19.78 1.52 5.16
CA LEU A 102 -18.97 1.52 6.37
C LEU A 102 -17.89 2.62 6.33
N PHE A 103 -17.37 2.96 5.15
CA PHE A 103 -16.46 4.09 5.00
C PHE A 103 -17.13 5.42 5.32
N ALA A 104 -18.34 5.65 4.79
CA ALA A 104 -19.12 6.83 5.16
C ALA A 104 -19.43 6.84 6.67
N ALA A 105 -19.70 5.66 7.26
CA ALA A 105 -19.95 5.53 8.70
C ALA A 105 -18.74 5.95 9.55
N ILE A 106 -17.49 5.64 9.15
CA ILE A 106 -16.29 6.07 9.87
C ILE A 106 -16.30 7.59 10.13
N PHE A 107 -16.71 8.38 9.14
CA PHE A 107 -16.69 9.84 9.21
C PHE A 107 -18.07 10.46 9.50
N ALA A 108 -19.08 9.64 9.79
CA ALA A 108 -20.43 10.12 10.06
C ALA A 108 -20.52 10.84 11.41
N GLY A 109 -19.78 10.39 12.43
CA GLY A 109 -19.83 10.92 13.81
C GLY A 109 -21.27 11.18 14.30
N PRO A 110 -22.13 10.14 14.42
CA PRO A 110 -23.55 10.31 14.69
C PRO A 110 -23.85 10.84 16.11
N PHE A 111 -22.92 10.66 17.05
CA PHE A 111 -23.10 11.03 18.46
C PHE A 111 -22.50 12.39 18.83
N GLY A 112 -21.89 13.10 17.86
CA GLY A 112 -21.15 14.34 18.13
C GLY A 112 -19.74 14.06 18.67
N VAL A 113 -19.20 15.00 19.43
CA VAL A 113 -17.88 14.89 20.08
C VAL A 113 -18.11 14.49 21.54
N ASP A 114 -18.10 13.18 21.80
CA ASP A 114 -18.26 12.59 23.12
C ASP A 114 -17.18 11.52 23.35
N ASP A 115 -17.02 11.06 24.60
CA ASP A 115 -16.04 10.01 24.95
C ASP A 115 -16.30 8.69 24.20
N THR A 116 -17.49 8.52 23.60
CA THR A 116 -17.85 7.33 22.82
C THR A 116 -17.48 7.42 21.34
N ALA A 117 -17.18 8.62 20.82
CA ALA A 117 -16.82 8.86 19.42
C ALA A 117 -15.62 8.01 18.98
N GLY A 118 -14.59 7.89 19.82
CA GLY A 118 -13.44 7.03 19.55
C GLY A 118 -13.81 5.55 19.42
N ALA A 119 -14.68 5.05 20.29
CA ALA A 119 -15.16 3.66 20.24
C ALA A 119 -16.03 3.40 19.00
N TYR A 120 -16.89 4.36 18.63
CA TYR A 120 -17.68 4.29 17.40
C TYR A 120 -16.78 4.17 16.17
N VAL A 121 -15.80 5.06 16.04
CA VAL A 121 -14.85 5.04 14.91
C VAL A 121 -14.06 3.73 14.90
N ALA A 122 -13.67 3.21 16.07
CA ALA A 122 -12.99 1.91 16.17
C ALA A 122 -13.82 0.78 15.57
N VAL A 123 -15.09 0.67 15.96
CA VAL A 123 -16.01 -0.38 15.48
C VAL A 123 -16.30 -0.20 13.99
N ALA A 124 -16.60 1.04 13.56
CA ALA A 124 -16.86 1.35 12.16
C ALA A 124 -15.65 1.03 11.27
N PHE A 125 -14.44 1.40 11.72
CA PHE A 125 -13.21 1.16 10.96
C PHE A 125 -12.82 -0.32 10.94
N LEU A 126 -13.02 -1.06 12.03
CA LEU A 126 -12.80 -2.51 12.05
C LEU A 126 -13.77 -3.26 11.13
N ALA A 127 -15.05 -2.84 11.11
CA ALA A 127 -16.04 -3.37 10.18
C ALA A 127 -15.68 -3.02 8.73
N ALA A 128 -15.27 -1.78 8.46
CA ALA A 128 -14.84 -1.36 7.13
C ALA A 128 -13.59 -2.13 6.66
N ALA A 129 -12.59 -2.32 7.52
CA ALA A 129 -11.41 -3.14 7.24
C ALA A 129 -11.79 -4.59 6.91
N THR A 130 -12.75 -5.15 7.62
CA THR A 130 -13.29 -6.49 7.32
C THR A 130 -13.94 -6.53 5.94
N ALA A 131 -14.83 -5.58 5.63
CA ALA A 131 -15.45 -5.48 4.30
C ALA A 131 -14.40 -5.27 3.19
N PHE A 132 -13.36 -4.49 3.48
CA PHE A 132 -12.24 -4.25 2.58
C PHE A 132 -11.47 -5.54 2.28
N ALA A 133 -11.14 -6.34 3.29
CA ALA A 133 -10.47 -7.63 3.09
C ALA A 133 -11.29 -8.58 2.20
N PHE A 134 -12.60 -8.68 2.45
CA PHE A 134 -13.52 -9.47 1.63
C PHE A 134 -13.69 -8.93 0.21
N PHE A 135 -13.45 -7.63 -0.03
CA PHE A 135 -13.44 -7.06 -1.38
C PHE A 135 -12.08 -7.27 -2.07
N GLN A 136 -10.99 -6.89 -1.40
CA GLN A 136 -9.64 -6.80 -1.96
C GLN A 136 -9.07 -8.16 -2.31
N VAL A 137 -9.20 -9.16 -1.45
CA VAL A 137 -8.61 -10.49 -1.69
C VAL A 137 -9.20 -11.14 -2.95
N PRO A 138 -10.53 -11.22 -3.13
CA PRO A 138 -11.13 -11.70 -4.38
C PRO A 138 -10.79 -10.83 -5.60
N TYR A 139 -10.70 -9.50 -5.41
CA TYR A 139 -10.37 -8.56 -6.47
C TYR A 139 -8.97 -8.78 -7.03
N VAL A 140 -7.97 -8.96 -6.17
CA VAL A 140 -6.57 -9.16 -6.59
C VAL A 140 -6.36 -10.55 -7.18
N ALA A 141 -7.11 -11.56 -6.74
CA ALA A 141 -7.03 -12.92 -7.27
C ALA A 141 -7.69 -13.07 -8.66
N MET A 142 -8.69 -12.25 -8.97
CA MET A 142 -9.53 -12.39 -10.16
C MET A 142 -8.77 -12.48 -11.51
N PRO A 143 -7.68 -11.74 -11.79
CA PRO A 143 -6.96 -11.86 -13.07
C PRO A 143 -6.44 -13.25 -13.40
N ALA A 144 -6.14 -14.08 -12.38
CA ALA A 144 -5.73 -15.45 -12.59
C ALA A 144 -6.89 -16.36 -13.04
N GLU A 145 -8.14 -15.98 -12.76
CA GLU A 145 -9.35 -16.69 -13.17
C GLU A 145 -9.94 -16.16 -14.48
N LEU A 146 -9.60 -14.92 -14.87
CA LEU A 146 -10.10 -14.28 -16.10
C LEU A 146 -9.35 -14.74 -17.36
N THR A 147 -8.06 -15.05 -17.25
CA THR A 147 -7.23 -15.45 -18.39
C THR A 147 -6.03 -16.30 -17.97
N ASP A 148 -5.75 -17.32 -18.79
CA ASP A 148 -4.53 -18.13 -18.71
C ASP A 148 -3.37 -17.50 -19.51
N ASP A 149 -3.63 -16.53 -20.39
CA ASP A 149 -2.60 -15.83 -21.15
C ASP A 149 -1.84 -14.82 -20.27
N TYR A 150 -0.52 -14.98 -20.25
CA TYR A 150 0.41 -14.12 -19.52
C TYR A 150 0.39 -12.66 -20.02
N ALA A 151 0.34 -12.47 -21.35
CA ALA A 151 0.33 -11.12 -21.93
C ALA A 151 -0.96 -10.38 -21.54
N GLU A 152 -2.09 -11.05 -21.62
CA GLU A 152 -3.38 -10.48 -21.23
C GLU A 152 -3.49 -10.20 -19.73
N ARG A 153 -2.96 -11.09 -18.87
CA ARG A 153 -2.87 -10.84 -17.43
C ARG A 153 -2.03 -9.59 -17.12
N THR A 154 -0.93 -9.42 -17.85
CA THR A 154 -0.08 -8.23 -17.73
C THR A 154 -0.85 -6.96 -18.11
N ARG A 155 -1.62 -6.99 -19.20
CA ARG A 155 -2.45 -5.84 -19.63
C ARG A 155 -3.52 -5.49 -18.59
N LEU A 156 -4.18 -6.48 -17.99
CA LEU A 156 -5.12 -6.26 -16.88
C LEU A 156 -4.45 -5.55 -15.70
N MET A 157 -3.25 -5.98 -15.32
CA MET A 157 -2.50 -5.36 -14.21
C MET A 157 -2.06 -3.93 -14.56
N THR A 158 -1.66 -3.65 -15.79
CA THR A 158 -1.31 -2.28 -16.22
C THR A 158 -2.49 -1.32 -16.08
N TRP A 159 -3.67 -1.71 -16.55
CA TRP A 159 -4.90 -0.90 -16.40
C TRP A 159 -5.27 -0.69 -14.93
N ARG A 160 -5.19 -1.76 -14.13
CA ARG A 160 -5.40 -1.71 -12.69
C ARG A 160 -4.48 -0.69 -12.01
N ILE A 161 -3.18 -0.75 -12.29
CA ILE A 161 -2.18 0.15 -11.69
C ILE A 161 -2.46 1.61 -12.10
N ALA A 162 -2.82 1.86 -13.35
CA ALA A 162 -3.17 3.21 -13.81
C ALA A 162 -4.39 3.77 -13.08
N VAL A 163 -5.47 2.98 -12.94
CA VAL A 163 -6.67 3.41 -12.20
C VAL A 163 -6.39 3.52 -10.70
N LEU A 164 -5.54 2.66 -10.13
CA LEU A 164 -5.11 2.76 -8.74
C LEU A 164 -4.36 4.08 -8.48
N ALA A 165 -3.41 4.43 -9.34
CA ALA A 165 -2.68 5.68 -9.23
C ALA A 165 -3.62 6.90 -9.34
N LEU A 166 -4.57 6.86 -10.28
CA LEU A 166 -5.60 7.89 -10.41
C LEU A 166 -6.47 7.97 -9.15
N ALA A 167 -6.88 6.83 -8.59
CA ALA A 167 -7.69 6.76 -7.38
C ALA A 167 -6.96 7.36 -6.18
N ILE A 168 -5.68 7.02 -6.00
CA ILE A 168 -4.82 7.59 -4.94
C ILE A 168 -4.69 9.10 -5.13
N LEU A 169 -4.48 9.58 -6.36
CA LEU A 169 -4.35 11.01 -6.63
C LEU A 169 -5.66 11.75 -6.38
N VAL A 170 -6.78 11.27 -6.91
CA VAL A 170 -8.10 11.89 -6.74
C VAL A 170 -8.50 11.85 -5.28
N SER A 171 -8.46 10.69 -4.63
CA SER A 171 -8.86 10.58 -3.22
C SER A 171 -7.89 11.31 -2.30
N GLY A 172 -6.58 11.27 -2.51
CA GLY A 172 -5.59 11.93 -1.66
C GLY A 172 -5.59 13.45 -1.78
N ALA A 173 -5.68 14.00 -3.00
CA ALA A 173 -5.61 15.43 -3.24
C ALA A 173 -6.98 16.13 -3.11
N VAL A 174 -8.07 15.49 -3.55
CA VAL A 174 -9.42 16.07 -3.45
C VAL A 174 -9.98 15.89 -2.05
N ALA A 175 -9.46 14.93 -1.25
CA ALA A 175 -10.01 14.71 0.07
C ALA A 175 -9.96 15.98 0.96
N PRO A 176 -8.78 16.53 1.28
CA PRO A 176 -8.72 17.75 2.11
C PRO A 176 -9.61 18.90 1.58
N VAL A 177 -9.70 19.06 0.25
CA VAL A 177 -10.50 20.10 -0.40
C VAL A 177 -12.01 19.96 -0.16
N VAL A 178 -12.55 18.74 -0.14
CA VAL A 178 -13.98 18.54 0.15
C VAL A 178 -14.26 18.68 1.64
N VAL A 179 -13.28 18.42 2.52
CA VAL A 179 -13.41 18.74 3.95
C VAL A 179 -13.53 20.25 4.15
N THR A 180 -12.65 21.03 3.54
CA THR A 180 -12.69 22.51 3.65
C THR A 180 -13.93 23.10 2.99
N ALA A 181 -14.26 22.68 1.75
CA ALA A 181 -15.47 23.13 1.07
C ALA A 181 -16.78 22.68 1.74
N GLY A 182 -16.74 21.60 2.51
CA GLY A 182 -17.89 21.05 3.24
C GLY A 182 -18.18 21.74 4.58
N GLY A 183 -17.46 22.81 4.91
CA GLY A 183 -17.65 23.61 6.13
C GLY A 183 -16.72 23.23 7.28
N GLU A 184 -15.61 22.53 7.00
CA GLU A 184 -14.60 22.10 7.98
C GLU A 184 -15.16 21.22 9.11
N GLY A 185 -14.30 20.81 10.05
CA GLY A 185 -14.69 19.99 11.20
C GLY A 185 -15.53 18.76 10.84
N LEU A 186 -16.53 18.44 11.66
CA LEU A 186 -17.36 17.25 11.48
C LEU A 186 -18.21 17.28 10.18
N PRO A 187 -18.89 18.39 9.80
CA PRO A 187 -19.62 18.47 8.53
C PRO A 187 -18.74 18.23 7.30
N GLY A 188 -17.53 18.81 7.27
CA GLY A 188 -16.58 18.61 6.18
C GLY A 188 -16.16 17.14 6.04
N HIS A 189 -15.84 16.49 7.16
CA HIS A 189 -15.50 15.07 7.17
C HIS A 189 -16.69 14.15 6.77
N ARG A 190 -17.94 14.54 7.04
CA ARG A 190 -19.12 13.80 6.55
C ARG A 190 -19.23 13.85 5.04
N TRP A 191 -19.08 15.04 4.44
CA TRP A 191 -19.06 15.19 2.99
C TRP A 191 -17.90 14.42 2.36
N MET A 192 -16.75 14.38 3.03
CA MET A 192 -15.64 13.53 2.65
C MET A 192 -15.98 12.05 2.63
N GLY A 193 -16.53 11.56 3.74
CA GLY A 193 -16.95 10.17 3.87
C GLY A 193 -17.88 9.77 2.75
N LEU A 194 -18.86 10.61 2.41
CA LEU A 194 -19.81 10.39 1.31
C LEU A 194 -19.14 10.42 -0.07
N PHE A 195 -18.26 11.39 -0.33
CA PHE A 195 -17.52 11.49 -1.59
C PHE A 195 -16.69 10.22 -1.85
N VAL A 196 -15.91 9.78 -0.86
CA VAL A 196 -15.08 8.58 -0.98
C VAL A 196 -15.93 7.31 -1.02
N ALA A 197 -17.02 7.24 -0.25
CA ALA A 197 -17.97 6.13 -0.34
C ALA A 197 -18.57 6.01 -1.75
N ALA A 198 -18.89 7.13 -2.41
CA ALA A 198 -19.36 7.13 -3.79
C ALA A 198 -18.29 6.60 -4.75
N LEU A 199 -17.02 7.01 -4.60
CA LEU A 199 -15.90 6.46 -5.40
C LEU A 199 -15.74 4.95 -5.21
N ILE A 200 -15.81 4.47 -3.96
CA ILE A 200 -15.74 3.04 -3.62
C ILE A 200 -16.92 2.29 -4.26
N ALA A 201 -18.14 2.80 -4.13
CA ALA A 201 -19.35 2.18 -4.70
C ALA A 201 -19.27 2.10 -6.23
N VAL A 202 -18.85 3.17 -6.90
CA VAL A 202 -18.62 3.20 -8.35
C VAL A 202 -17.56 2.17 -8.75
N GLY A 203 -16.46 2.08 -8.00
CA GLY A 203 -15.41 1.08 -8.25
C GLY A 203 -15.90 -0.36 -8.09
N ALA A 204 -16.64 -0.64 -7.02
CA ALA A 204 -17.20 -1.95 -6.71
C ALA A 204 -18.24 -2.41 -7.76
N VAL A 205 -19.21 -1.55 -8.06
CA VAL A 205 -20.26 -1.82 -9.06
C VAL A 205 -19.64 -1.91 -10.46
N GLY A 206 -18.69 -1.03 -10.78
CA GLY A 206 -17.96 -1.03 -12.05
C GLY A 206 -17.18 -2.32 -12.26
N ALA A 207 -16.48 -2.82 -11.23
CA ALA A 207 -15.78 -4.10 -11.26
C ALA A 207 -16.74 -5.28 -11.47
N PHE A 208 -17.86 -5.30 -10.74
CA PHE A 208 -18.87 -6.35 -10.89
C PHE A 208 -19.49 -6.37 -12.30
N LEU A 209 -20.00 -5.22 -12.76
CA LEU A 209 -20.69 -5.12 -14.06
C LEU A 209 -19.74 -5.29 -15.24
N GLY A 210 -18.51 -4.79 -15.13
CA GLY A 210 -17.54 -4.86 -16.21
C GLY A 210 -16.89 -6.24 -16.35
N THR A 211 -16.82 -7.03 -15.27
CA THR A 211 -16.31 -8.41 -15.33
C THR A 211 -17.39 -9.48 -15.55
N ARG A 212 -18.68 -9.11 -15.57
CA ARG A 212 -19.82 -10.06 -15.68
C ARG A 212 -19.75 -11.01 -16.88
N SER A 213 -19.19 -10.56 -17.99
CA SER A 213 -19.11 -11.29 -19.27
C SER A 213 -17.84 -12.11 -19.43
N ALA A 214 -16.93 -12.07 -18.46
CA ALA A 214 -15.69 -12.82 -18.55
C ALA A 214 -15.88 -14.29 -18.16
N PRO A 215 -15.02 -15.21 -18.65
CA PRO A 215 -15.01 -16.60 -18.20
C PRO A 215 -14.77 -16.70 -16.68
N THR A 216 -15.33 -17.72 -16.04
CA THR A 216 -15.02 -18.09 -14.66
C THR A 216 -14.09 -19.29 -14.69
N GLY A 217 -12.80 -19.08 -14.50
CA GLY A 217 -11.82 -20.18 -14.40
C GLY A 217 -12.00 -21.04 -13.15
N VAL A 218 -11.34 -22.20 -13.15
CA VAL A 218 -11.34 -23.14 -12.01
C VAL A 218 -10.37 -22.63 -10.93
N VAL A 219 -10.82 -22.57 -9.68
CA VAL A 219 -9.97 -22.21 -8.53
C VAL A 219 -8.86 -23.26 -8.40
N ARG A 220 -7.61 -22.87 -8.70
CA ARG A 220 -6.43 -23.73 -8.45
C ARG A 220 -6.17 -23.78 -6.94
N GLN A 221 -5.69 -24.94 -6.46
CA GLN A 221 -5.55 -25.24 -5.03
C GLN A 221 -4.73 -24.19 -4.26
N SER A 222 -5.17 -23.93 -3.02
CA SER A 222 -4.60 -22.94 -2.11
C SER A 222 -3.10 -23.15 -1.83
N GLU A 223 -2.38 -22.04 -1.72
CA GLU A 223 -0.95 -21.96 -1.40
C GLU A 223 -0.55 -22.69 -0.11
N PRO A 224 0.75 -23.06 0.06
CA PRO A 224 1.27 -23.70 1.27
C PRO A 224 0.95 -22.93 2.56
N THR A 225 0.95 -23.61 3.70
CA THR A 225 0.63 -23.01 5.01
C THR A 225 1.53 -21.79 5.34
N LEU A 226 0.97 -20.78 6.04
CA LEU A 226 1.68 -19.55 6.46
C LEU A 226 3.05 -19.82 7.11
N ARG A 227 3.14 -20.87 7.94
CA ARG A 227 4.41 -21.29 8.57
C ARG A 227 5.44 -21.74 7.53
N ALA A 228 5.03 -22.50 6.52
CA ALA A 228 5.91 -22.94 5.44
C ALA A 228 6.35 -21.74 4.58
N GLN A 229 5.45 -20.79 4.33
CA GLN A 229 5.77 -19.55 3.61
C GLN A 229 6.84 -18.71 4.33
N LEU A 230 6.65 -18.46 5.63
CA LEU A 230 7.61 -17.72 6.45
C LEU A 230 8.97 -18.44 6.58
N ALA A 231 8.96 -19.78 6.65
CA ALA A 231 10.18 -20.57 6.70
C ALA A 231 11.00 -20.47 5.39
N VAL A 232 10.33 -20.43 4.23
CA VAL A 232 10.96 -20.22 2.92
C VAL A 232 11.67 -18.86 2.89
N ALA A 233 10.95 -17.78 3.22
CA ALA A 233 11.52 -16.44 3.26
C ALA A 233 12.67 -16.30 4.27
N GLY A 234 12.53 -16.89 5.46
CA GLY A 234 13.56 -16.85 6.50
C GLY A 234 14.88 -17.50 6.06
N ARG A 235 14.83 -18.47 5.14
CA ARG A 235 16.01 -19.15 4.58
C ARG A 235 16.66 -18.37 3.44
N ASN A 236 15.94 -17.48 2.75
CA ASN A 236 16.48 -16.64 1.69
C ASN A 236 17.03 -15.32 2.28
N ARG A 237 18.33 -15.29 2.58
CA ARG A 237 18.98 -14.15 3.27
C ARG A 237 18.84 -12.83 2.50
N PRO A 238 19.10 -12.74 1.18
CA PRO A 238 18.89 -11.51 0.41
C PRO A 238 17.42 -11.05 0.39
N PHE A 239 16.48 -11.99 0.24
CA PHE A 239 15.05 -11.65 0.30
C PHE A 239 14.66 -11.07 1.65
N ARG A 240 15.08 -11.71 2.76
CA ARG A 240 14.79 -11.23 4.11
C ARG A 240 15.39 -9.83 4.36
N ALA A 241 16.62 -9.60 3.90
CA ALA A 241 17.28 -8.31 3.98
C ALA A 241 16.47 -7.21 3.27
N LEU A 242 16.08 -7.49 2.03
CA LEU A 242 15.29 -6.58 1.20
C LEU A 242 13.89 -6.34 1.79
N LEU A 243 13.22 -7.39 2.28
CA LEU A 243 11.89 -7.31 2.89
C LEU A 243 11.91 -6.45 4.15
N LEU A 244 12.86 -6.67 5.06
CA LEU A 244 12.99 -5.86 6.28
C LEU A 244 13.29 -4.40 5.97
N CYS A 245 14.20 -4.14 5.02
CA CYS A 245 14.47 -2.80 4.53
C CYS A 245 13.19 -2.15 4.01
N PHE A 246 12.42 -2.85 3.18
CA PHE A 246 11.21 -2.33 2.58
C PHE A 246 10.13 -2.01 3.61
N VAL A 247 9.87 -2.92 4.56
CA VAL A 247 8.89 -2.72 5.64
C VAL A 247 9.21 -1.46 6.46
N VAL A 248 10.47 -1.28 6.85
CA VAL A 248 10.89 -0.11 7.65
C VAL A 248 10.82 1.19 6.83
N GLN A 249 11.15 1.14 5.54
CA GLN A 249 10.98 2.29 4.65
C GLN A 249 9.50 2.66 4.47
N SER A 250 8.62 1.67 4.27
CA SER A 250 7.18 1.88 4.19
C SER A 250 6.64 2.52 5.47
N ALA A 251 7.14 2.13 6.64
CA ALA A 251 6.78 2.77 7.91
C ALA A 251 7.19 4.25 7.95
N GLY A 252 8.41 4.59 7.51
CA GLY A 252 8.85 5.99 7.40
C GLY A 252 8.03 6.81 6.39
N VAL A 253 7.69 6.24 5.24
CA VAL A 253 6.82 6.94 4.28
C VAL A 253 5.43 7.18 4.87
N ALA A 254 4.90 6.21 5.62
CA ALA A 254 3.59 6.33 6.23
C ALA A 254 3.54 7.28 7.44
N THR A 255 4.66 7.53 8.15
CA THR A 255 4.71 8.62 9.14
C THR A 255 4.61 9.99 8.46
N VAL A 256 5.22 10.16 7.27
CA VAL A 256 5.05 11.39 6.47
C VAL A 256 3.59 11.55 6.06
N LEU A 257 2.95 10.49 5.54
CA LEU A 257 1.53 10.55 5.15
C LEU A 257 0.62 10.94 6.33
N ALA A 258 0.84 10.36 7.52
CA ALA A 258 0.05 10.67 8.71
C ALA A 258 0.28 12.09 9.25
N GLY A 259 1.50 12.61 9.11
CA GLY A 259 1.89 13.91 9.63
C GLY A 259 1.63 15.10 8.71
N VAL A 260 1.26 14.88 7.44
CA VAL A 260 1.20 15.95 6.44
C VAL A 260 0.21 17.06 6.78
N ASN A 261 -0.96 16.71 7.34
CA ASN A 261 -1.96 17.70 7.75
C ASN A 261 -1.47 18.52 8.95
N TYR A 262 -0.93 17.85 9.98
CA TYR A 262 -0.34 18.52 11.14
C TYR A 262 0.79 19.47 10.76
N PHE A 263 1.64 19.05 9.80
CA PHE A 263 2.74 19.87 9.34
C PHE A 263 2.26 21.09 8.54
N ALA A 264 1.29 20.91 7.65
CA ALA A 264 0.69 22.01 6.87
C ALA A 264 0.06 23.07 7.78
N ASP A 265 -0.72 22.64 8.77
CA ASP A 265 -1.40 23.54 9.69
C ASP A 265 -0.43 24.15 10.72
N GLN A 266 0.25 23.33 11.52
CA GLN A 266 0.99 23.82 12.69
C GLN A 266 2.38 24.38 12.38
N ILE A 267 3.00 23.96 11.28
CA ILE A 267 4.35 24.41 10.89
C ILE A 267 4.30 25.41 9.74
N LEU A 268 3.61 25.09 8.64
CA LEU A 268 3.50 26.00 7.49
C LEU A 268 2.43 27.09 7.67
N ARG A 269 1.51 26.93 8.62
CA ARG A 269 0.40 27.87 8.86
C ARG A 269 -0.51 28.05 7.63
N ASP A 270 -0.67 26.97 6.88
CA ASP A 270 -1.52 26.89 5.68
C ASP A 270 -2.42 25.64 5.77
N PRO A 271 -3.48 25.69 6.59
CA PRO A 271 -4.40 24.56 6.79
C PRO A 271 -5.27 24.27 5.56
N GLU A 272 -5.53 25.27 4.70
CA GLU A 272 -6.44 25.13 3.56
C GLU A 272 -5.79 24.42 2.37
N THR A 273 -4.58 24.84 1.99
CA THR A 273 -3.93 24.36 0.76
C THR A 273 -2.64 23.59 0.99
N GLY A 274 -2.02 23.74 2.17
CA GLY A 274 -0.69 23.23 2.45
C GLY A 274 -0.59 21.72 2.30
N ALA A 275 -1.53 20.95 2.86
CA ALA A 275 -1.51 19.49 2.76
C ALA A 275 -1.63 18.99 1.31
N THR A 276 -2.53 19.60 0.53
CA THR A 276 -2.72 19.29 -0.89
C THR A 276 -1.46 19.60 -1.71
N LEU A 277 -0.83 20.75 -1.47
CA LEU A 277 0.40 21.16 -2.14
C LEU A 277 1.58 20.26 -1.76
N LEU A 278 1.72 19.90 -0.47
CA LEU A 278 2.75 18.96 0.00
C LEU A 278 2.59 17.59 -0.66
N PHE A 279 1.36 17.06 -0.71
CA PHE A 279 1.08 15.79 -1.37
C PHE A 279 1.37 15.85 -2.88
N ALA A 280 0.96 16.92 -3.55
CA ALA A 280 1.24 17.13 -4.97
C ALA A 280 2.75 17.26 -5.27
N CYS A 281 3.48 17.99 -4.43
CA CYS A 281 4.93 18.12 -4.53
C CYS A 281 5.64 16.80 -4.23
N PHE A 282 5.10 15.95 -3.35
CA PHE A 282 5.66 14.63 -3.10
C PHE A 282 5.42 13.67 -4.27
N VAL A 283 4.18 13.57 -4.76
CA VAL A 283 3.77 12.57 -5.76
C VAL A 283 4.13 12.98 -7.20
N GLY A 284 3.94 14.24 -7.57
CA GLY A 284 4.13 14.72 -8.95
C GLY A 284 5.54 14.46 -9.49
N PRO A 285 6.60 14.99 -8.84
CA PRO A 285 7.99 14.72 -9.21
C PRO A 285 8.34 13.23 -9.15
N ALA A 286 7.80 12.49 -8.18
CA ALA A 286 8.04 11.06 -8.07
C ALA A 286 7.65 10.32 -9.36
N LEU A 287 6.47 10.62 -9.91
CA LEU A 287 5.98 10.01 -11.16
C LEU A 287 6.86 10.38 -12.37
N LEU A 288 7.30 11.64 -12.45
CA LEU A 288 8.12 12.12 -13.57
C LEU A 288 9.54 11.53 -13.56
N VAL A 289 10.10 11.27 -12.37
CA VAL A 289 11.50 10.86 -12.20
C VAL A 289 11.69 9.33 -12.17
N MET A 290 10.62 8.53 -12.05
CA MET A 290 10.69 7.06 -12.14
C MET A 290 11.50 6.54 -13.34
N PRO A 291 11.30 7.03 -14.59
CA PRO A 291 12.10 6.59 -15.75
C PRO A 291 13.56 7.05 -15.72
N LEU A 292 13.89 8.07 -14.94
CA LEU A 292 15.27 8.51 -14.76
C LEU A 292 16.01 7.56 -13.81
N TRP A 293 15.34 7.11 -12.74
CA TRP A 293 15.90 6.13 -11.82
C TRP A 293 16.28 4.83 -12.52
N THR A 294 15.48 4.33 -13.47
CA THR A 294 15.85 3.11 -14.22
C THR A 294 17.16 3.27 -14.99
N ARG A 295 17.41 4.44 -15.59
CA ARG A 295 18.68 4.77 -16.26
C ARG A 295 19.84 4.85 -15.27
N VAL A 296 19.63 5.43 -14.09
CA VAL A 296 20.63 5.49 -13.03
C VAL A 296 20.98 4.07 -12.57
N GLY A 297 19.97 3.23 -12.31
CA GLY A 297 20.15 1.84 -11.90
C GLY A 297 20.91 0.99 -12.90
N ALA A 298 20.73 1.24 -14.20
CA ALA A 298 21.50 0.56 -15.25
C ALA A 298 23.00 0.92 -15.21
N ARG A 299 23.36 2.13 -14.77
CA ARG A 299 24.75 2.60 -14.70
C ARG A 299 25.46 2.23 -13.40
N VAL A 300 24.80 2.42 -12.25
CA VAL A 300 25.44 2.25 -10.93
C VAL A 300 25.07 0.93 -10.23
N GLY A 301 24.11 0.19 -10.78
CA GLY A 301 23.56 -1.04 -10.19
C GLY A 301 22.40 -0.77 -9.23
N LYS A 302 21.48 -1.74 -9.13
CA LYS A 302 20.21 -1.62 -8.37
C LYS A 302 20.43 -1.30 -6.89
N LEU A 303 21.36 -2.01 -6.22
CA LEU A 303 21.63 -1.81 -4.79
C LEU A 303 22.16 -0.41 -4.48
N ARG A 304 23.15 0.07 -5.24
CA ARG A 304 23.71 1.42 -5.04
C ARG A 304 22.68 2.51 -5.35
N ALA A 305 21.87 2.30 -6.38
CA ALA A 305 20.81 3.23 -6.73
C ALA A 305 19.71 3.28 -5.65
N LEU A 306 19.32 2.14 -5.07
CA LEU A 306 18.43 2.07 -3.91
C LEU A 306 19.00 2.85 -2.71
N VAL A 307 20.26 2.61 -2.35
CA VAL A 307 20.93 3.33 -1.26
C VAL A 307 20.95 4.84 -1.53
N THR A 308 21.28 5.25 -2.76
CA THR A 308 21.30 6.67 -3.16
C THR A 308 19.92 7.31 -3.05
N ALA A 309 18.87 6.61 -3.50
CA ALA A 309 17.49 7.07 -3.40
C ALA A 309 17.02 7.22 -1.94
N SER A 310 17.35 6.23 -1.10
CA SER A 310 17.07 6.27 0.34
C SER A 310 17.82 7.38 1.07
N LEU A 311 19.08 7.63 0.71
CA LEU A 311 19.84 8.76 1.26
C LEU A 311 19.26 10.09 0.81
N LEU A 312 18.84 10.22 -0.45
CA LEU A 312 18.17 11.42 -0.94
C LEU A 312 16.87 11.70 -0.17
N PHE A 313 16.06 10.67 0.07
CA PHE A 313 14.87 10.76 0.91
C PHE A 313 15.21 11.20 2.34
N ALA A 314 16.15 10.50 3.00
CA ALA A 314 16.51 10.78 4.39
C ALA A 314 17.12 12.18 4.57
N LEU A 315 18.02 12.59 3.68
CA LEU A 315 18.63 13.91 3.71
C LEU A 315 17.62 15.01 3.39
N GLY A 316 16.71 14.78 2.43
CA GLY A 316 15.61 15.71 2.15
C GLY A 316 14.68 15.87 3.34
N ALA A 317 14.31 14.76 3.98
CA ALA A 317 13.48 14.78 5.19
C ALA A 317 14.17 15.49 6.36
N LEU A 318 15.49 15.28 6.56
CA LEU A 318 16.27 16.05 7.55
C LEU A 318 16.37 17.54 7.21
N ALA A 319 16.60 17.88 5.94
CA ALA A 319 16.67 19.28 5.49
C ALA A 319 15.34 20.01 5.73
N LEU A 320 14.21 19.29 5.60
CA LEU A 320 12.89 19.83 5.86
C LEU A 320 12.67 20.20 7.34
N ALA A 321 13.51 19.74 8.27
CA ALA A 321 13.47 20.22 9.66
C ALA A 321 13.74 21.74 9.77
N ALA A 322 14.40 22.35 8.76
CA ALA A 322 14.60 23.79 8.67
C ALA A 322 13.38 24.55 8.10
N ALA A 323 12.27 23.87 7.76
CA ALA A 323 11.07 24.50 7.20
C ALA A 323 10.55 25.73 7.97
N PRO A 324 10.56 25.78 9.33
CA PRO A 324 10.05 26.95 10.05
C PRO A 324 10.80 28.27 9.76
N VAL A 325 12.03 28.20 9.25
CA VAL A 325 12.86 29.37 8.93
C VAL A 325 13.04 29.58 7.42
N LEU A 326 12.50 28.66 6.60
CA LEU A 326 12.58 28.73 5.14
C LEU A 326 11.32 29.37 4.57
N PRO A 327 11.41 30.05 3.41
CA PRO A 327 10.23 30.41 2.64
C PRO A 327 9.41 29.16 2.28
N ALA A 328 8.07 29.26 2.28
CA ALA A 328 7.19 28.12 2.00
C ALA A 328 7.53 27.41 0.67
N VAL A 329 7.88 28.17 -0.37
CA VAL A 329 8.33 27.65 -1.68
C VAL A 329 9.54 26.73 -1.55
N ALA A 330 10.50 27.06 -0.69
CA ALA A 330 11.67 26.21 -0.44
C ALA A 330 11.26 24.93 0.30
N GLY A 331 10.30 25.00 1.24
CA GLY A 331 9.73 23.81 1.90
C GLY A 331 9.09 22.84 0.90
N TYR A 332 8.24 23.33 -0.01
CA TYR A 332 7.64 22.51 -1.06
C TYR A 332 8.69 21.92 -2.02
N ALA A 333 9.73 22.68 -2.37
CA ALA A 333 10.83 22.19 -3.20
C ALA A 333 11.62 21.06 -2.51
N VAL A 334 11.85 21.15 -1.21
CA VAL A 334 12.48 20.06 -0.44
C VAL A 334 11.59 18.81 -0.43
N VAL A 335 10.27 18.97 -0.27
CA VAL A 335 9.32 17.84 -0.35
C VAL A 335 9.31 17.20 -1.73
N ALA A 336 9.48 17.97 -2.80
CA ALA A 336 9.68 17.43 -4.15
C ALA A 336 10.93 16.55 -4.25
N VAL A 337 12.03 16.94 -3.60
CA VAL A 337 13.25 16.12 -3.53
C VAL A 337 13.02 14.82 -2.75
N ILE A 338 12.27 14.88 -1.64
CA ILE A 338 11.87 13.67 -0.89
C ILE A 338 11.06 12.72 -1.79
N GLY A 339 10.10 13.26 -2.56
CA GLY A 339 9.32 12.49 -3.54
C GLY A 339 10.20 11.80 -4.61
N VAL A 340 11.25 12.47 -5.07
CA VAL A 340 12.24 11.85 -5.99
C VAL A 340 12.98 10.69 -5.33
N GLY A 341 13.38 10.83 -4.05
CA GLY A 341 13.98 9.74 -3.28
C GLY A 341 13.02 8.55 -3.14
N TYR A 342 11.77 8.82 -2.77
CA TYR A 342 10.72 7.82 -2.65
C TYR A 342 10.49 7.04 -3.96
N ALA A 343 10.47 7.71 -5.11
CA ALA A 343 10.34 7.06 -6.42
C ALA A 343 11.45 6.03 -6.66
N GLY A 344 12.69 6.38 -6.34
CA GLY A 344 13.84 5.48 -6.49
C GLY A 344 13.73 4.27 -5.56
N GLN A 345 13.33 4.49 -4.30
CA GLN A 345 13.09 3.41 -3.35
C GLN A 345 12.08 2.39 -3.88
N GLN A 346 10.91 2.84 -4.35
CA GLN A 346 9.88 1.97 -4.90
C GLN A 346 10.36 1.21 -6.14
N VAL A 347 11.02 1.90 -7.08
CA VAL A 347 11.50 1.30 -8.33
C VAL A 347 12.51 0.18 -8.05
N PHE A 348 13.51 0.42 -7.20
CA PHE A 348 14.55 -0.59 -6.97
C PHE A 348 14.11 -1.70 -6.03
N ALA A 349 13.29 -1.41 -5.03
CA ALA A 349 12.71 -2.42 -4.16
C ALA A 349 11.94 -3.47 -5.00
N LEU A 350 11.10 -3.01 -5.92
CA LEU A 350 10.35 -3.88 -6.84
C LEU A 350 11.24 -4.55 -7.90
N ALA A 351 12.30 -3.87 -8.38
CA ALA A 351 13.22 -4.44 -9.37
C ALA A 351 14.18 -5.50 -8.79
N MET A 352 14.44 -5.48 -7.48
CA MET A 352 15.31 -6.42 -6.77
C MET A 352 14.55 -7.66 -6.27
N LEU A 353 13.22 -7.59 -6.14
CA LEU A 353 12.39 -8.72 -5.74
C LEU A 353 12.49 -9.93 -6.73
N PRO A 354 12.41 -9.75 -8.05
CA PRO A 354 12.63 -10.85 -9.01
C PRO A 354 14.01 -11.49 -8.93
N ASP A 355 15.04 -10.72 -8.58
CA ASP A 355 16.40 -11.23 -8.41
C ASP A 355 16.46 -12.18 -7.20
N CYS A 356 15.79 -11.81 -6.10
CA CYS A 356 15.63 -12.66 -4.92
C CYS A 356 14.84 -13.95 -5.21
N ILE A 357 13.81 -13.87 -6.05
CA ILE A 357 13.01 -15.03 -6.48
C ILE A 357 13.88 -15.98 -7.33
N THR A 358 14.62 -15.44 -8.30
CA THR A 358 15.53 -16.21 -9.16
C THR A 358 16.60 -16.91 -8.32
N PHE A 359 17.17 -16.20 -7.34
CA PHE A 359 18.16 -16.78 -6.43
C PHE A 359 17.58 -17.92 -5.57
N ASP A 360 16.34 -17.79 -5.12
CA ASP A 360 15.67 -18.85 -4.34
C ASP A 360 15.37 -20.09 -5.18
N GLU A 361 14.92 -19.88 -6.42
CA GLU A 361 14.65 -20.94 -7.39
C GLU A 361 15.92 -21.74 -7.67
N ALA A 362 17.02 -21.08 -8.00
CA ALA A 362 18.32 -21.73 -8.24
C ALA A 362 18.88 -22.47 -7.01
N ARG A 363 18.54 -22.04 -5.78
CA ARG A 363 19.01 -22.68 -4.55
C ARG A 363 18.15 -23.88 -4.15
N THR A 364 16.85 -23.83 -4.43
CA THR A 364 15.88 -24.82 -3.92
C THR A 364 15.37 -25.78 -4.99
N GLY A 365 15.63 -25.48 -6.27
CA GLY A 365 15.04 -26.18 -7.43
C GLY A 365 13.52 -26.01 -7.51
N ARG A 366 12.93 -25.08 -6.74
CA ARG A 366 11.47 -24.90 -6.63
C ARG A 366 11.10 -23.47 -6.99
N ARG A 367 10.08 -23.34 -7.84
CA ARG A 367 9.55 -22.04 -8.23
C ARG A 367 8.62 -21.48 -7.16
N GLN A 368 9.15 -20.70 -6.23
CA GLN A 368 8.44 -20.15 -5.06
C GLN A 368 8.07 -18.66 -5.17
N ALA A 369 7.97 -18.15 -6.40
CA ALA A 369 7.71 -16.72 -6.69
C ALA A 369 6.45 -16.16 -6.01
N GLY A 370 5.36 -16.93 -5.98
CA GLY A 370 4.09 -16.51 -5.38
C GLY A 370 4.21 -16.24 -3.88
N VAL A 371 4.83 -17.17 -3.14
CA VAL A 371 5.06 -17.05 -1.69
C VAL A 371 5.89 -15.82 -1.35
N LEU A 372 6.99 -15.60 -2.06
CA LEU A 372 7.86 -14.45 -1.82
C LEU A 372 7.17 -13.11 -2.15
N THR A 373 6.38 -13.08 -3.23
CA THR A 373 5.59 -11.89 -3.61
C THR A 373 4.44 -11.61 -2.63
N GLY A 374 3.81 -12.66 -2.09
CA GLY A 374 2.78 -12.54 -1.06
C GLY A 374 3.34 -11.95 0.24
N LEU A 375 4.48 -12.46 0.71
CA LEU A 375 5.18 -11.92 1.87
C LEU A 375 5.68 -10.50 1.67
N TRP A 376 6.12 -10.15 0.46
CA TRP A 376 6.47 -8.78 0.10
C TRP A 376 5.31 -7.82 0.31
N THR A 377 4.15 -8.16 -0.26
CA THR A 377 2.95 -7.34 -0.19
C THR A 377 2.46 -7.21 1.26
N ALA A 378 2.47 -8.30 2.03
CA ALA A 378 2.10 -8.30 3.44
C ALA A 378 3.04 -7.43 4.29
N GLY A 379 4.34 -7.45 3.98
CA GLY A 379 5.32 -6.58 4.63
C GLY A 379 5.06 -5.10 4.33
N GLU A 380 4.74 -4.76 3.08
CA GLU A 380 4.40 -3.39 2.67
C GLU A 380 3.20 -2.83 3.43
N THR A 381 2.09 -3.57 3.46
CA THR A 381 0.88 -3.15 4.18
C THR A 381 1.13 -3.03 5.68
N PHE A 382 1.92 -3.94 6.25
CA PHE A 382 2.32 -3.84 7.66
C PHE A 382 3.18 -2.60 7.94
N GLY A 383 4.17 -2.32 7.09
CA GLY A 383 4.99 -1.11 7.22
C GLY A 383 4.16 0.16 7.13
N LEU A 384 3.30 0.26 6.10
CA LEU A 384 2.41 1.41 5.93
C LEU A 384 1.42 1.59 7.09
N ALA A 385 1.02 0.50 7.75
CA ALA A 385 0.17 0.53 8.93
C ALA A 385 0.88 1.04 10.19
N LEU A 386 2.16 0.71 10.35
CA LEU A 386 2.95 1.14 11.51
C LEU A 386 3.16 2.66 11.54
N GLY A 387 3.27 3.31 10.38
CA GLY A 387 3.61 4.73 10.30
C GLY A 387 2.68 5.65 11.10
N PRO A 388 1.36 5.66 10.86
CA PRO A 388 0.43 6.47 11.63
C PRO A 388 0.46 6.17 13.13
N GLY A 389 0.65 4.91 13.51
CA GLY A 389 0.78 4.51 14.92
C GLY A 389 2.03 5.11 15.58
N ILE A 390 3.18 5.04 14.91
CA ILE A 390 4.43 5.64 15.39
C ILE A 390 4.29 7.17 15.46
N PHE A 391 3.70 7.79 14.45
CA PHE A 391 3.51 9.25 14.42
C PHE A 391 2.59 9.73 15.55
N GLY A 392 1.45 9.06 15.78
CA GLY A 392 0.56 9.42 16.89
C GLY A 392 1.18 9.16 18.28
N LEU A 393 2.08 8.19 18.42
CA LEU A 393 2.89 8.05 19.65
C LEU A 393 3.81 9.26 19.86
N VAL A 394 4.42 9.81 18.81
CA VAL A 394 5.21 11.05 18.92
C VAL A 394 4.32 12.18 19.41
N LEU A 395 3.15 12.38 18.81
CA LEU A 395 2.20 13.41 19.24
C LEU A 395 1.85 13.29 20.73
N GLN A 396 1.53 12.08 21.18
CA GLN A 396 1.21 11.79 22.58
C GLN A 396 2.38 12.12 23.53
N LEU A 397 3.60 11.71 23.17
CA LEU A 397 4.79 11.94 24.01
C LEU A 397 5.19 13.41 24.07
N THR A 398 4.89 14.18 23.02
CA THR A 398 5.18 15.63 22.98
C THR A 398 4.06 16.51 23.53
N GLY A 399 2.97 15.91 24.00
CA GLY A 399 1.85 16.61 24.62
C GLY A 399 0.96 17.33 23.63
N TYR A 400 0.74 16.75 22.43
CA TYR A 400 -0.21 17.29 21.46
C TYR A 400 -1.61 17.40 22.07
N VAL A 401 -2.20 18.59 21.96
CA VAL A 401 -3.53 18.88 22.49
C VAL A 401 -4.56 18.67 21.38
N SER A 402 -5.37 17.63 21.54
CA SER A 402 -6.51 17.33 20.67
C SER A 402 -7.59 18.42 20.77
N SER A 403 -8.32 18.65 19.69
CA SER A 403 -9.41 19.64 19.60
C SER A 403 -10.72 18.96 19.22
N ASP A 404 -11.81 19.44 19.81
CA ASP A 404 -13.20 19.07 19.50
C ASP A 404 -13.93 20.12 18.65
N THR A 405 -13.29 21.26 18.39
CA THR A 405 -13.91 22.41 17.69
C THR A 405 -13.80 22.32 16.17
N GLY A 406 -13.05 21.35 15.64
CA GLY A 406 -12.75 21.25 14.20
C GLY A 406 -11.65 22.20 13.73
N VAL A 407 -11.13 23.05 14.62
CA VAL A 407 -9.95 23.89 14.42
C VAL A 407 -8.85 23.37 15.35
N ALA A 408 -7.62 23.26 14.85
CA ALA A 408 -6.52 22.79 15.69
C ALA A 408 -6.31 23.71 16.90
N ALA A 409 -6.21 23.10 18.08
CA ALA A 409 -5.98 23.83 19.32
C ALA A 409 -4.60 24.52 19.31
N ALA A 410 -4.45 25.58 20.10
CA ALA A 410 -3.15 26.22 20.29
C ALA A 410 -2.16 25.22 20.91
N GLN A 411 -1.15 24.85 20.14
CA GLN A 411 -0.13 23.87 20.55
C GLN A 411 1.04 24.54 21.28
N SER A 412 1.57 23.84 22.29
CA SER A 412 2.83 24.20 22.96
C SER A 412 4.02 24.08 22.01
N ASP A 413 5.13 24.73 22.33
CA ASP A 413 6.37 24.63 21.56
C ASP A 413 6.88 23.18 21.50
N THR A 414 6.68 22.40 22.57
CA THR A 414 7.05 20.97 22.60
C THR A 414 6.20 20.15 21.63
N ALA A 415 4.90 20.40 21.54
CA ALA A 415 4.00 19.71 20.61
C ALA A 415 4.31 20.08 19.14
N ARG A 416 4.57 21.37 18.86
CA ARG A 416 5.03 21.83 17.53
C ARG A 416 6.37 21.19 17.14
N LEU A 417 7.31 21.10 18.08
CA LEU A 417 8.57 20.40 17.87
C LEU A 417 8.35 18.91 17.60
N GLY A 418 7.41 18.27 18.30
CA GLY A 418 7.00 16.88 18.05
C GLY A 418 6.48 16.64 16.64
N ILE A 419 5.58 17.51 16.15
CA ILE A 419 5.07 17.47 14.78
C ILE A 419 6.22 17.62 13.77
N LEU A 420 7.08 18.63 13.97
CA LEU A 420 8.23 18.89 13.12
C LEU A 420 9.13 17.66 13.05
N LEU A 421 9.59 17.15 14.19
CA LEU A 421 10.50 16.00 14.26
C LEU A 421 9.84 14.71 13.75
N GLY A 422 8.56 14.49 14.04
CA GLY A 422 7.80 13.33 13.58
C GLY A 422 7.62 13.30 12.07
N PHE A 423 7.48 14.46 11.42
CA PHE A 423 7.31 14.57 9.98
C PHE A 423 8.65 14.60 9.21
N THR A 424 9.74 14.97 9.88
CA THR A 424 11.05 15.21 9.23
C THR A 424 12.12 14.21 9.68
N VAL A 425 12.51 14.27 10.95
CA VAL A 425 13.64 13.49 11.50
C VAL A 425 13.29 12.02 11.66
N LEU A 426 12.10 11.70 12.17
CA LEU A 426 11.65 10.32 12.36
C LEU A 426 11.66 9.49 11.06
N PRO A 427 11.02 9.93 9.95
CA PRO A 427 11.08 9.18 8.69
C PRO A 427 12.51 9.08 8.14
N ALA A 428 13.33 10.12 8.30
CA ALA A 428 14.74 10.06 7.91
C ALA A 428 15.52 8.99 8.69
N LEU A 429 15.32 8.90 10.01
CA LEU A 429 15.94 7.89 10.86
C LEU A 429 15.45 6.48 10.50
N LEU A 430 14.15 6.29 10.29
CA LEU A 430 13.61 4.99 9.87
C LEU A 430 14.22 4.54 8.54
N VAL A 431 14.29 5.42 7.55
CA VAL A 431 14.91 5.09 6.25
C VAL A 431 16.42 4.85 6.38
N ALA A 432 17.13 5.61 7.23
CA ALA A 432 18.55 5.38 7.48
C ALA A 432 18.81 4.03 8.17
N VAL A 433 17.99 3.66 9.17
CA VAL A 433 18.03 2.35 9.83
C VAL A 433 17.68 1.25 8.83
N ALA A 434 16.75 1.48 7.91
CA ALA A 434 16.40 0.51 6.87
C ALA A 434 17.60 0.07 6.02
N LEU A 435 18.54 0.99 5.75
CA LEU A 435 19.77 0.70 5.00
C LEU A 435 20.69 -0.27 5.74
N VAL A 436 20.66 -0.32 7.07
CA VAL A 436 21.44 -1.29 7.86
C VAL A 436 20.99 -2.72 7.56
N PHE A 437 19.70 -2.95 7.30
CA PHE A 437 19.17 -4.27 6.94
C PHE A 437 19.62 -4.75 5.55
N LEU A 438 20.14 -3.86 4.70
CA LEU A 438 20.69 -4.23 3.39
C LEU A 438 22.14 -4.76 3.46
N ARG A 439 22.82 -4.68 4.61
CA ARG A 439 24.19 -5.22 4.78
C ARG A 439 24.36 -6.68 4.31
N PRO A 440 23.46 -7.63 4.64
CA PRO A 440 23.54 -9.00 4.14
C PRO A 440 23.02 -9.19 2.70
N TYR A 441 22.64 -8.13 1.99
CA TYR A 441 22.24 -8.22 0.58
C TYR A 441 23.47 -8.23 -0.32
N ASP A 442 23.70 -9.35 -0.99
CA ASP A 442 24.91 -9.61 -1.78
C ASP A 442 24.64 -10.09 -3.21
N LEU A 443 23.40 -9.94 -3.70
CA LEU A 443 23.03 -10.33 -5.05
C LEU A 443 23.59 -9.36 -6.08
N THR A 444 24.67 -9.77 -6.73
CA THR A 444 25.26 -9.12 -7.90
C THR A 444 24.85 -9.85 -9.19
N PRO A 445 24.90 -9.19 -10.36
CA PRO A 445 24.67 -9.87 -11.64
C PRO A 445 25.52 -11.13 -11.83
N ALA A 446 26.77 -11.10 -11.37
CA ALA A 446 27.68 -12.24 -11.42
C ALA A 446 27.21 -13.41 -10.53
N ARG A 447 26.72 -13.13 -9.31
CA ARG A 447 26.18 -14.19 -8.44
C ARG A 447 24.88 -14.78 -8.96
N LEU A 448 24.02 -13.96 -9.56
CA LEU A 448 22.79 -14.44 -10.19
C LEU A 448 23.11 -15.33 -11.41
N ALA A 449 24.10 -14.94 -12.22
CA ALA A 449 24.56 -15.75 -13.33
C ALA A 449 25.13 -17.10 -12.86
N ALA A 450 25.98 -17.09 -11.83
CA ALA A 450 26.57 -18.29 -11.24
C ALA A 450 25.50 -19.25 -10.67
N ALA A 451 24.46 -18.71 -10.04
CA ALA A 451 23.35 -19.50 -9.52
C ALA A 451 22.56 -20.20 -10.64
N ARG A 452 22.31 -19.52 -11.77
CA ARG A 452 21.63 -20.10 -12.94
C ARG A 452 22.45 -21.20 -13.62
N THR A 453 23.78 -21.04 -13.70
CA THR A 453 24.65 -22.05 -14.29
C THR A 453 24.76 -23.31 -13.43
N ALA A 454 24.70 -23.17 -12.10
CA ALA A 454 24.68 -24.32 -11.19
C ALA A 454 23.40 -25.16 -11.38
N ASP A 455 22.25 -24.52 -11.54
CA ASP A 455 20.96 -25.19 -11.78
C ASP A 455 20.96 -25.95 -13.13
N ALA A 456 21.45 -25.32 -14.20
CA ALA A 456 21.57 -25.95 -15.52
C ALA A 456 22.51 -27.17 -15.53
N SER A 457 23.54 -27.18 -14.68
CA SER A 457 24.46 -28.33 -14.54
C SER A 457 23.84 -29.52 -13.81
N VAL A 458 22.88 -29.27 -12.91
CA VAL A 458 22.13 -30.31 -12.21
C VAL A 458 21.10 -30.93 -13.16
N ASP A 459 20.38 -30.13 -13.93
CA ASP A 459 19.46 -30.63 -14.96
C ASP A 459 20.18 -31.44 -16.04
N HIS A 460 21.38 -31.01 -16.48
CA HIS A 460 22.17 -31.79 -17.43
C HIS A 460 22.68 -33.11 -16.86
N ALA A 461 23.01 -33.17 -15.57
CA ALA A 461 23.43 -34.41 -14.90
C ALA A 461 22.26 -35.39 -14.69
N VAL A 462 21.03 -34.89 -14.49
CA VAL A 462 19.81 -35.70 -14.38
C VAL A 462 19.38 -36.24 -15.75
N VAL A 463 19.52 -35.45 -16.82
CA VAL A 463 19.16 -35.88 -18.20
C VAL A 463 20.15 -36.90 -18.77
N VAL A 464 21.44 -36.86 -18.40
CA VAL A 464 22.45 -37.84 -18.87
C VAL A 464 22.47 -39.11 -18.00
N GLY A 465 21.82 -39.10 -16.83
CA GLY A 465 21.81 -40.21 -15.88
C GLY A 465 20.78 -41.33 -16.12
N ASP A 466 19.88 -41.20 -17.10
CA ASP A 466 18.77 -42.15 -17.34
C ASP A 466 18.86 -42.92 -18.68
N GLU A 467 19.98 -42.80 -19.40
CA GLU A 467 20.21 -43.55 -20.65
C GLU A 467 21.18 -44.74 -20.51
N SER A 468 21.55 -45.14 -19.28
CA SER A 468 22.54 -46.21 -19.08
C SER A 468 22.19 -47.21 -17.95
N ARG A 469 20.98 -47.76 -17.93
CA ARG A 469 20.68 -49.03 -17.23
C ARG A 469 19.71 -49.91 -17.97
#